data_AF-A0A0S3SZV8-F1
#
_entry.id   AF-A0A0S3SZV8-F1
#
_cell.length_a   1.000
_cell.length_b   1.000
_cell.length_c   1.000
_cell.angle_alpha   90.00
_cell.angle_beta   90.00
_cell.angle_gamma   90.00
#
_symmetry.space_group_name_H-M   'P 1'
#
loop_
_entity.id
_entity.type
_entity.pdbx_description
1 polymer ?
#
loop_
_entity_poly.entity_id
_entity_poly.type
_entity_poly.pdbx_seq_one_letter_code
_entity_poly.pdbx_strand_id
1 'polypeptide(L)'
;MIGISATMEDKSELKEEKKWWKTWIEKMGNWLGINVNKDEWLKDMRGNLSLAATIITTMTFQTAINPPGGVRPAKETGHVKCRGSEDGNLCPGEAVLAALYPTVYYRFLLSNTVCFVSSLAVCLLLVSGFPLNHRFFTWLLSIGTCITMTSLAMTYKLAADMVTPAPVWEANDTTVFDKVIFIWLSLLGLVTLVLFLRFFVWIFTKFIDKRKP
;
A
#
# COMPACT_ATOMS: atom_id res chain seq x y z
N MET A 1 49.94 -23.50 3.46
CA MET A 1 50.00 -22.01 3.47
C MET A 1 48.95 -21.32 2.60
N ILE A 2 48.17 -22.02 1.76
CA ILE A 2 47.25 -21.38 0.79
C ILE A 2 45.93 -20.91 1.46
N GLY A 3 45.46 -21.59 2.51
CA GLY A 3 44.17 -21.28 3.15
C GLY A 3 44.13 -20.00 4.02
N ILE A 4 45.28 -19.54 4.55
CA ILE A 4 45.32 -18.32 5.37
C ILE A 4 45.36 -17.06 4.49
N SER A 5 46.05 -17.12 3.34
CA SER A 5 46.15 -16.00 2.40
C SER A 5 44.77 -15.60 1.83
N ALA A 6 43.97 -16.60 1.42
CA ALA A 6 42.62 -16.35 0.89
C ALA A 6 41.68 -15.71 1.94
N THR A 7 41.81 -16.08 3.22
CA THR A 7 40.99 -15.49 4.30
C THR A 7 41.41 -14.08 4.71
N MET A 8 42.66 -13.69 4.45
CA MET A 8 43.15 -12.34 4.72
C MET A 8 42.79 -11.37 3.59
N GLU A 9 42.80 -11.86 2.35
CA GLU A 9 42.42 -11.11 1.15
C GLU A 9 40.92 -10.78 1.16
N ASP A 10 40.05 -11.77 1.42
CA ASP A 10 38.59 -11.59 1.55
C ASP A 10 38.19 -10.61 2.67
N LYS A 11 38.89 -10.66 3.81
CA LYS A 11 38.66 -9.70 4.91
C LYS A 11 39.09 -8.27 4.56
N SER A 12 40.10 -8.11 3.71
CA SER A 12 40.59 -6.80 3.29
C SER A 12 39.64 -6.14 2.28
N GLU A 13 39.08 -6.92 1.35
CA GLU A 13 38.09 -6.45 0.38
C GLU A 13 36.78 -6.05 1.06
N LEU A 14 36.27 -6.87 1.99
CA LEU A 14 35.10 -6.54 2.82
C LEU A 14 35.28 -5.26 3.65
N LYS A 15 36.52 -4.93 4.02
CA LYS A 15 36.85 -3.72 4.78
C LYS A 15 36.91 -2.49 3.89
N GLU A 16 37.44 -2.61 2.68
CA GLU A 16 37.47 -1.53 1.68
C GLU A 16 36.08 -1.25 1.10
N GLU A 17 35.26 -2.27 0.81
CA GLU A 17 33.84 -2.10 0.45
C GLU A 17 33.10 -1.29 1.52
N LYS A 18 33.16 -1.70 2.80
CA LYS A 18 32.50 -0.97 3.90
C LYS A 18 32.97 0.48 4.05
N LYS A 19 34.26 0.73 3.80
CA LYS A 19 34.86 2.07 3.87
C LYS A 19 34.41 2.93 2.69
N TRP A 20 34.44 2.38 1.49
CA TRP A 20 33.96 3.00 0.27
C TRP A 20 32.46 3.34 0.36
N TRP A 21 31.63 2.41 0.86
CA TRP A 21 30.20 2.65 1.10
C TRP A 21 29.96 3.76 2.12
N LYS A 22 30.77 3.86 3.19
CA LYS A 22 30.69 4.99 4.14
C LYS A 22 30.97 6.33 3.47
N THR A 23 32.04 6.41 2.68
CA THR A 23 32.43 7.65 1.99
C THR A 23 31.38 8.06 0.96
N TRP A 24 30.78 7.10 0.27
CA TRP A 24 29.68 7.34 -0.65
C TRP A 24 28.41 7.84 0.06
N ILE A 25 28.04 7.25 1.18
CA ILE A 25 26.90 7.69 1.99
C ILE A 25 27.11 9.12 2.53
N GLU A 26 28.32 9.45 2.99
CA GLU A 26 28.67 10.79 3.46
C GLU A 26 28.64 11.83 2.34
N LYS A 27 29.20 11.51 1.15
CA LYS A 27 29.12 12.38 -0.03
C LYS A 27 27.68 12.60 -0.47
N MET A 28 26.86 11.55 -0.49
CA MET A 28 25.45 11.65 -0.85
C MET A 28 24.70 12.53 0.16
N GLY A 29 24.97 12.37 1.46
CA GLY A 29 24.36 13.18 2.52
C GLY A 29 24.73 14.66 2.48
N ASN A 30 25.99 14.98 2.17
CA ASN A 30 26.45 16.36 1.99
C ASN A 30 25.93 16.99 0.69
N TRP A 31 25.88 16.23 -0.41
CA TRP A 31 25.35 16.70 -1.70
C TRP A 31 23.84 16.95 -1.64
N LEU A 32 23.09 16.16 -0.86
CA LEU A 32 21.66 16.35 -0.61
C LEU A 32 21.34 17.38 0.49
N GLY A 33 22.33 17.98 1.15
CA GLY A 33 22.09 18.97 2.20
C GLY A 33 21.23 18.44 3.37
N ILE A 34 21.30 17.15 3.68
CA ILE A 34 20.38 16.45 4.61
C ILE A 34 20.44 16.98 6.05
N ASN A 35 21.52 17.68 6.42
CA ASN A 35 21.75 18.12 7.80
C ASN A 35 21.23 19.53 8.13
N VAL A 36 20.78 20.34 7.14
CA VAL A 36 20.36 21.72 7.44
C VAL A 36 18.85 21.85 7.68
N ASN A 37 17.97 21.04 7.06
CA ASN A 37 16.50 21.16 7.22
C ASN A 37 15.75 19.81 7.31
N LYS A 38 16.31 18.81 8.02
CA LYS A 38 15.67 17.49 8.18
C LYS A 38 14.27 17.55 8.78
N ASP A 39 14.06 18.46 9.74
CA ASP A 39 12.77 18.63 10.40
C ASP A 39 11.73 19.31 9.50
N GLU A 40 12.15 20.22 8.62
CA GLU A 40 11.28 20.84 7.62
C GLU A 40 10.87 19.81 6.55
N TRP A 41 11.82 19.04 6.03
CA TRP A 41 11.55 17.96 5.08
C TRP A 41 10.61 16.89 5.66
N LEU A 42 10.77 16.52 6.94
CA LEU A 42 9.88 15.57 7.61
C LEU A 42 8.46 16.15 7.79
N LYS A 43 8.33 17.46 8.05
CA LYS A 43 7.02 18.13 8.13
C LYS A 43 6.33 18.16 6.77
N ASP A 44 7.04 18.49 5.71
CA ASP A 44 6.50 18.50 4.34
C ASP A 44 6.07 17.11 3.89
N MET A 45 6.91 16.09 4.12
CA MET A 45 6.59 14.70 3.82
C MET A 45 5.33 14.24 4.58
N ARG A 46 5.21 14.60 5.87
CA ARG A 46 4.03 14.31 6.70
C ARG A 46 2.78 14.99 6.12
N GLY A 47 2.88 16.25 5.71
CA GLY A 47 1.78 17.00 5.07
C GLY A 47 1.32 16.34 3.77
N ASN A 48 2.27 16.03 2.87
CA ASN A 48 2.00 15.41 1.58
C ASN A 48 1.39 14.00 1.72
N LEU A 49 1.92 13.17 2.62
CA LEU A 49 1.37 11.84 2.91
C LEU A 49 -0.04 11.92 3.49
N SER A 50 -0.31 12.88 4.39
CA SER A 50 -1.63 13.08 4.98
C SER A 50 -2.64 13.51 3.93
N LEU A 51 -2.23 14.39 3.00
CA LEU A 51 -3.04 14.82 1.88
C LEU A 51 -3.34 13.64 0.94
N ALA A 52 -2.32 12.87 0.55
CA ALA A 52 -2.51 11.68 -0.29
C ALA A 52 -3.45 10.66 0.36
N ALA A 53 -3.29 10.38 1.65
CA ALA A 53 -4.15 9.46 2.39
C ALA A 53 -5.60 9.98 2.50
N THR A 54 -5.79 11.29 2.64
CA THR A 54 -7.12 11.91 2.64
C THR A 54 -7.79 11.79 1.27
N ILE A 55 -7.03 11.98 0.18
CA ILE A 55 -7.53 11.79 -1.19
C ILE A 55 -7.94 10.33 -1.41
N ILE A 56 -7.10 9.37 -1.03
CA ILE A 56 -7.41 7.93 -1.16
C ILE A 56 -8.66 7.58 -0.34
N THR A 57 -8.76 8.08 0.89
CA THR A 57 -9.95 7.90 1.74
C THR A 57 -11.19 8.44 1.05
N THR A 58 -11.10 9.64 0.47
CA THR A 58 -12.23 10.27 -0.23
C THR A 58 -12.62 9.46 -1.46
N MET A 59 -11.65 9.04 -2.28
CA MET A 59 -11.91 8.24 -3.48
C MET A 59 -12.55 6.89 -3.13
N THR A 60 -12.01 6.18 -2.15
CA THR A 60 -12.55 4.87 -1.71
C THR A 60 -13.93 5.00 -1.09
N PHE A 61 -14.21 6.08 -0.35
CA PHE A 61 -15.55 6.41 0.12
C PHE A 61 -16.52 6.64 -1.05
N GLN A 62 -16.13 7.49 -2.00
CA GLN A 62 -16.94 7.78 -3.18
C GLN A 62 -17.25 6.52 -3.99
N THR A 63 -16.26 5.66 -4.19
CA THR A 63 -16.42 4.39 -4.89
C THR A 63 -17.32 3.39 -4.14
N ALA A 64 -17.40 3.46 -2.81
CA ALA A 64 -18.29 2.59 -2.03
C ALA A 64 -19.76 3.01 -2.15
N ILE A 65 -20.04 4.32 -2.09
CA ILE A 65 -21.41 4.86 -2.17
C ILE A 65 -21.91 5.01 -3.62
N ASN A 66 -20.99 5.16 -4.57
CA ASN A 66 -21.23 5.18 -6.01
C ASN A 66 -20.45 4.03 -6.66
N PRO A 67 -20.92 2.77 -6.50
CA PRO A 67 -20.21 1.62 -6.99
C PRO A 67 -20.07 1.65 -8.52
N PRO A 68 -19.03 0.98 -9.07
CA PRO A 68 -18.92 0.78 -10.50
C PRO A 68 -20.22 0.16 -11.06
N GLY A 69 -20.66 0.67 -12.21
CA GLY A 69 -21.95 0.35 -12.85
C GLY A 69 -23.21 0.83 -12.12
N GLY A 70 -23.04 1.60 -11.04
CA GLY A 70 -24.12 2.32 -10.38
C GLY A 70 -25.05 1.44 -9.55
N VAL A 71 -26.09 2.11 -9.06
CA VAL A 71 -27.16 1.49 -8.26
C VAL A 71 -28.47 1.54 -9.03
N ARG A 72 -29.37 0.60 -8.76
CA ARG A 72 -30.71 0.66 -9.37
C ARG A 72 -31.46 1.90 -8.85
N PRO A 73 -32.01 2.76 -9.73
CA PRO A 73 -32.79 3.92 -9.31
C PRO A 73 -34.14 3.51 -8.72
N ALA A 74 -34.71 4.36 -7.87
CA ALA A 74 -36.09 4.21 -7.40
C ALA A 74 -37.08 4.55 -8.54
N LYS A 75 -38.16 3.78 -8.67
CA LYS A 75 -39.25 4.11 -9.61
C LYS A 75 -40.11 5.25 -9.04
N GLU A 76 -40.57 6.15 -9.90
CA GLU A 76 -41.41 7.32 -9.53
C GLU A 76 -42.80 6.95 -8.97
N THR A 77 -43.24 5.71 -9.14
CA THR A 77 -44.60 5.25 -8.80
C THR A 77 -44.85 5.01 -7.30
N GLY A 78 -43.94 5.42 -6.41
CA GLY A 78 -44.24 5.60 -4.98
C GLY A 78 -44.37 4.35 -4.09
N HIS A 79 -44.10 3.13 -4.58
CA HIS A 79 -44.07 1.93 -3.72
C HIS A 79 -42.67 1.32 -3.59
N VAL A 80 -42.06 1.44 -2.41
CA VAL A 80 -40.81 0.77 -2.04
C VAL A 80 -41.08 -0.07 -0.78
N LYS A 81 -41.28 -1.39 -0.95
CA LYS A 81 -41.07 -2.38 0.10
C LYS A 81 -40.01 -3.36 -0.40
N CYS A 82 -38.87 -3.38 0.29
CA CYS A 82 -37.72 -4.21 -0.01
C CYS A 82 -37.47 -5.16 1.16
N ARG A 83 -37.57 -6.46 0.95
CA ARG A 83 -36.77 -7.46 1.67
C ARG A 83 -36.86 -8.78 0.92
N GLY A 84 -35.73 -9.20 0.32
CA GLY A 84 -35.59 -10.49 -0.37
C GLY A 84 -36.50 -10.59 -1.60
N SER A 85 -36.11 -9.92 -2.68
CA SER A 85 -36.87 -9.82 -3.92
C SER A 85 -37.60 -11.11 -4.34
N GLU A 86 -38.94 -11.10 -4.25
CA GLU A 86 -39.78 -12.26 -4.61
C GLU A 86 -39.70 -12.60 -6.11
N ASP A 87 -39.17 -11.68 -6.93
CA ASP A 87 -39.08 -11.81 -8.40
C ASP A 87 -37.63 -11.80 -8.94
N GLY A 88 -36.60 -11.91 -8.07
CA GLY A 88 -35.19 -11.83 -8.49
C GLY A 88 -34.75 -10.42 -8.95
N ASN A 89 -35.57 -9.41 -8.71
CA ASN A 89 -35.34 -8.01 -9.07
C ASN A 89 -34.51 -7.27 -8.01
N LEU A 90 -33.39 -6.68 -8.40
CA LEU A 90 -32.55 -5.82 -7.54
C LEU A 90 -33.37 -4.72 -6.82
N CYS A 91 -33.14 -4.43 -5.55
CA CYS A 91 -33.84 -3.34 -4.86
C CYS A 91 -33.28 -1.96 -5.29
N PRO A 92 -34.07 -0.88 -5.24
CA PRO A 92 -33.54 0.47 -5.39
C PRO A 92 -32.40 0.74 -4.41
N GLY A 93 -31.29 1.29 -4.91
CA GLY A 93 -30.07 1.57 -4.13
C GLY A 93 -29.08 0.41 -4.04
N GLU A 94 -29.44 -0.81 -4.46
CA GLU A 94 -28.49 -1.91 -4.54
C GLU A 94 -27.61 -1.77 -5.81
N ALA A 95 -26.34 -2.16 -5.68
CA ALA A 95 -25.36 -2.08 -6.75
C ALA A 95 -25.66 -3.10 -7.85
N VAL A 96 -25.72 -2.64 -9.11
CA VAL A 96 -26.07 -3.51 -10.25
C VAL A 96 -25.05 -4.63 -10.41
N LEU A 97 -23.75 -4.30 -10.26
CA LEU A 97 -22.69 -5.30 -10.37
C LEU A 97 -22.64 -6.30 -9.22
N ALA A 98 -23.23 -5.99 -8.06
CA ALA A 98 -23.35 -6.97 -6.98
C ALA A 98 -24.29 -8.13 -7.36
N ALA A 99 -25.30 -7.89 -8.20
CA ALA A 99 -26.17 -8.95 -8.71
C ALA A 99 -25.59 -9.68 -9.91
N LEU A 100 -24.83 -9.01 -10.78
CA LEU A 100 -24.22 -9.64 -11.96
C LEU A 100 -22.99 -10.48 -11.59
N TYR A 101 -22.12 -9.97 -10.71
CA TYR A 101 -20.84 -10.57 -10.35
C TYR A 101 -20.64 -10.59 -8.83
N PRO A 102 -21.48 -11.31 -8.06
CA PRO A 102 -21.50 -11.22 -6.59
C PRO A 102 -20.14 -11.53 -5.94
N THR A 103 -19.44 -12.55 -6.44
CA THR A 103 -18.14 -12.97 -5.89
C THR A 103 -17.04 -11.94 -6.14
N VAL A 104 -16.96 -11.39 -7.36
CA VAL A 104 -15.94 -10.39 -7.73
C VAL A 104 -16.25 -9.07 -7.03
N TYR A 105 -17.53 -8.68 -6.99
CA TYR A 105 -18.00 -7.48 -6.30
C TYR A 105 -17.70 -7.53 -4.80
N TYR A 106 -17.93 -8.67 -4.13
CA TYR A 106 -17.58 -8.83 -2.72
C TYR A 106 -16.08 -8.61 -2.46
N ARG A 107 -15.22 -9.21 -3.29
CA ARG A 107 -13.75 -9.03 -3.19
C ARG A 107 -13.35 -7.58 -3.43
N PHE A 108 -13.97 -6.93 -4.41
CA PHE A 108 -13.77 -5.52 -4.71
C PHE A 108 -14.13 -4.64 -3.51
N LEU A 109 -15.31 -4.84 -2.93
CA LEU A 109 -15.78 -4.06 -1.81
C LEU A 109 -14.88 -4.27 -0.58
N LEU A 110 -14.49 -5.52 -0.30
CA LEU A 110 -13.56 -5.83 0.78
C LEU A 110 -12.22 -5.13 0.61
N SER A 111 -11.62 -5.21 -0.58
CA SER A 111 -10.37 -4.51 -0.90
C SER A 111 -10.51 -2.98 -0.80
N ASN A 112 -11.64 -2.43 -1.22
CA ASN A 112 -11.91 -1.00 -1.11
C ASN A 112 -12.03 -0.57 0.36
N THR A 113 -12.73 -1.34 1.20
CA THR A 113 -12.87 -1.07 2.63
C THR A 113 -11.54 -1.18 3.37
N VAL A 114 -10.71 -2.18 3.06
CA VAL A 114 -9.36 -2.28 3.63
C VAL A 114 -8.51 -1.06 3.24
N CYS A 115 -8.61 -0.61 1.99
CA CYS A 115 -7.92 0.60 1.53
C CYS A 115 -8.37 1.84 2.32
N PHE A 116 -9.69 2.03 2.46
CA PHE A 116 -10.32 3.14 3.19
C PHE A 116 -9.92 3.17 4.68
N VAL A 117 -10.04 2.04 5.38
CA VAL A 117 -9.69 1.97 6.81
C VAL A 117 -8.20 2.16 7.01
N SER A 118 -7.36 1.57 6.15
CA SER A 118 -5.92 1.73 6.23
C SER A 118 -5.48 3.18 5.95
N SER A 119 -6.08 3.85 4.96
CA SER A 119 -5.78 5.27 4.69
C SER A 119 -6.25 6.18 5.81
N LEU A 120 -7.41 5.91 6.43
CA LEU A 120 -7.84 6.62 7.64
C LEU A 120 -6.87 6.42 8.81
N ALA A 121 -6.40 5.19 9.04
CA ALA A 121 -5.41 4.90 10.07
C ALA A 121 -4.11 5.69 9.82
N VAL A 122 -3.64 5.75 8.56
CA VAL A 122 -2.50 6.57 8.16
C VAL A 122 -2.75 8.05 8.43
N CYS A 123 -3.91 8.60 8.05
CA CYS A 123 -4.29 9.99 8.35
C CYS A 123 -4.29 10.25 9.86
N LEU A 124 -4.90 9.38 10.67
CA LEU A 124 -4.95 9.56 12.12
C LEU A 124 -3.54 9.55 12.72
N LEU A 125 -2.69 8.60 12.35
CA LEU A 125 -1.29 8.56 12.81
C LEU A 125 -0.53 9.83 12.42
N LEU A 126 -0.76 10.34 11.21
CA LEU A 126 -0.17 11.58 10.72
C LEU A 126 -0.76 12.82 11.38
N VAL A 127 -2.03 12.86 11.79
CA VAL A 127 -2.63 14.04 12.45
C VAL A 127 -2.32 14.07 13.94
N SER A 128 -2.26 12.92 14.61
CA SER A 128 -2.02 12.80 16.06
C SER A 128 -0.66 13.33 16.54
N GLY A 129 0.25 13.73 15.65
CA GLY A 129 1.50 14.38 16.06
C GLY A 129 2.50 13.43 16.70
N PHE A 130 2.32 12.11 16.54
CA PHE A 130 3.29 11.15 17.04
C PHE A 130 4.67 11.44 16.44
N PRO A 131 5.72 11.45 17.26
CA PRO A 131 7.06 11.76 16.79
C PRO A 131 7.50 10.68 15.79
N LEU A 132 7.56 11.04 14.50
CA LEU A 132 8.11 10.20 13.41
C LEU A 132 9.61 9.91 13.58
N ASN A 133 10.23 10.48 14.63
CA ASN A 133 11.56 10.14 15.08
C ASN A 133 11.61 8.73 15.72
N HIS A 134 10.50 8.23 16.27
CA HIS A 134 10.48 6.91 16.89
C HIS A 134 10.22 5.82 15.83
N ARG A 135 11.20 4.92 15.69
CA ARG A 135 11.26 3.88 14.65
C ARG A 135 10.03 2.99 14.56
N PHE A 136 9.30 2.79 15.66
CA PHE A 136 8.03 2.04 15.66
C PHE A 136 6.90 2.75 14.92
N PHE A 137 6.72 4.07 15.11
CA PHE A 137 5.65 4.82 14.45
C PHE A 137 5.91 4.97 12.96
N THR A 138 7.16 5.20 12.57
CA THR A 138 7.56 5.20 11.15
C THR A 138 7.30 3.83 10.50
N TRP A 139 7.57 2.74 11.22
CA TRP A 139 7.28 1.39 10.74
C TRP A 139 5.78 1.13 10.60
N LEU A 140 4.99 1.51 11.60
CA LEU A 140 3.52 1.39 11.57
C LEU A 140 2.92 2.21 10.41
N LEU A 141 3.37 3.46 10.25
CA LEU A 141 2.97 4.33 9.14
C LEU A 141 3.29 3.67 7.80
N SER A 142 4.51 3.16 7.66
CA SER A 142 4.96 2.53 6.43
C SER A 142 4.17 1.26 6.09
N ILE A 143 3.85 0.43 7.07
CA ILE A 143 2.96 -0.73 6.89
C ILE A 143 1.57 -0.28 6.47
N GLY A 144 1.00 0.72 7.15
CA GLY A 144 -0.30 1.28 6.79
C GLY A 144 -0.32 1.77 5.34
N THR A 145 0.71 2.51 4.91
CA THR A 145 0.83 2.95 3.51
C THR A 145 0.96 1.77 2.54
N CYS A 146 1.75 0.73 2.86
CA CYS A 146 1.90 -0.44 2.00
C CYS A 146 0.58 -1.22 1.84
N ILE A 147 -0.16 -1.41 2.94
CA ILE A 147 -1.49 -2.03 2.94
C ILE A 147 -2.43 -1.18 2.08
N THR A 148 -2.47 0.13 2.28
CA THR A 148 -3.29 1.05 1.48
C THR A 148 -2.98 0.95 -0.01
N MET A 149 -1.70 1.00 -0.42
CA MET A 149 -1.30 0.93 -1.83
C MET A 149 -1.63 -0.43 -2.47
N THR A 150 -1.38 -1.52 -1.74
CA THR A 150 -1.66 -2.89 -2.21
C THR A 150 -3.15 -3.11 -2.39
N SER A 151 -3.94 -2.68 -1.39
CA SER A 151 -5.40 -2.77 -1.44
C SER A 151 -5.98 -1.88 -2.53
N LEU A 152 -5.43 -0.67 -2.73
CA LEU A 152 -5.86 0.24 -3.81
C LEU A 152 -5.63 -0.39 -5.20
N ALA A 153 -4.45 -0.97 -5.43
CA ALA A 153 -4.13 -1.65 -6.70
C ALA A 153 -5.05 -2.85 -6.95
N MET A 154 -5.33 -3.64 -5.91
CA MET A 154 -6.26 -4.77 -6.01
C MET A 154 -7.70 -4.31 -6.27
N THR A 155 -8.16 -3.24 -5.62
CA THR A 155 -9.47 -2.64 -5.88
C THR A 155 -9.59 -2.17 -7.33
N TYR A 156 -8.55 -1.50 -7.85
CA TYR A 156 -8.52 -1.06 -9.24
C TYR A 156 -8.62 -2.24 -10.22
N LYS A 157 -7.85 -3.32 -10.01
CA LYS A 157 -7.92 -4.53 -10.86
C LYS A 157 -9.33 -5.11 -10.88
N LEU A 158 -9.93 -5.31 -9.71
CA LEU A 158 -11.26 -5.91 -9.59
C LEU A 158 -12.35 -5.00 -10.18
N ALA A 159 -12.23 -3.68 -10.03
CA ALA A 159 -13.13 -2.73 -10.66
C ALA A 159 -13.03 -2.75 -12.20
N ALA A 160 -11.81 -2.78 -12.74
CA ALA A 160 -11.57 -2.83 -14.18
C ALA A 160 -12.15 -4.11 -14.81
N ASP A 161 -11.94 -5.26 -14.16
CA ASP A 161 -12.49 -6.56 -14.55
C ASP A 161 -14.03 -6.53 -14.62
N MET A 162 -14.64 -5.92 -13.61
CA MET A 162 -16.09 -5.77 -13.49
C MET A 162 -16.74 -4.82 -14.52
N VAL A 163 -16.07 -3.72 -14.87
CA VAL A 163 -16.62 -2.68 -15.76
C VAL A 163 -16.35 -2.96 -17.24
N THR A 164 -15.33 -3.76 -17.54
CA THR A 164 -14.88 -3.98 -18.92
C THR A 164 -15.52 -5.23 -19.51
N PRO A 165 -16.21 -5.14 -20.68
CA PRO A 165 -16.88 -6.28 -21.28
C PRO A 165 -15.90 -7.28 -21.92
N ALA A 166 -16.28 -8.56 -21.97
CA ALA A 166 -15.42 -9.66 -22.43
C ALA A 166 -14.74 -9.45 -23.81
N PRO A 167 -15.40 -8.89 -24.84
CA PRO A 167 -14.74 -8.68 -26.13
C PRO A 167 -13.51 -7.76 -26.06
N VAL A 168 -13.46 -6.81 -25.11
CA VAL A 168 -12.28 -5.93 -24.93
C VAL A 168 -11.10 -6.72 -24.35
N TRP A 169 -11.39 -7.67 -23.45
CA TRP A 169 -10.41 -8.59 -22.89
C TRP A 169 -10.00 -9.69 -23.88
N GLU A 170 -10.85 -10.06 -24.83
CA GLU A 170 -10.49 -11.08 -25.83
C GLU A 170 -9.74 -10.50 -27.02
N ALA A 171 -10.03 -9.25 -27.40
CA ALA A 171 -9.33 -8.54 -28.47
C ALA A 171 -7.89 -8.15 -28.08
N ASN A 172 -7.62 -7.98 -26.78
CA ASN A 172 -6.30 -7.66 -26.25
C ASN A 172 -5.85 -8.77 -25.31
N ASP A 173 -4.64 -9.28 -25.47
CA ASP A 173 -4.06 -10.29 -24.57
C ASP A 173 -4.14 -9.84 -23.09
N THR A 174 -5.13 -10.35 -22.34
CA THR A 174 -5.42 -10.01 -20.93
C THR A 174 -4.22 -10.17 -20.01
N THR A 175 -3.25 -10.96 -20.44
CA THR A 175 -2.02 -11.24 -19.73
C THR A 175 -1.18 -9.97 -19.52
N VAL A 176 -1.28 -8.95 -20.37
CA VAL A 176 -0.49 -7.71 -20.20
C VAL A 176 -0.98 -6.91 -18.99
N PHE A 177 -2.29 -6.68 -18.88
CA PHE A 177 -2.87 -5.93 -17.77
C PHE A 177 -2.60 -6.61 -16.43
N ASP A 178 -2.83 -7.92 -16.37
CA ASP A 178 -2.56 -8.71 -15.18
C ASP A 178 -1.07 -8.72 -14.82
N LYS A 179 -0.17 -8.88 -15.80
CA LYS A 179 1.28 -8.85 -15.55
C LYS A 179 1.76 -7.51 -15.00
N VAL A 180 1.25 -6.38 -15.49
CA VAL A 180 1.61 -5.06 -14.96
C VAL A 180 1.22 -4.93 -13.49
N ILE A 181 0.01 -5.36 -13.12
CA ILE A 181 -0.46 -5.35 -11.74
C ILE A 181 0.39 -6.30 -10.87
N PHE A 182 0.71 -7.50 -11.36
CA PHE A 182 1.56 -8.45 -10.63
C PHE A 182 2.98 -7.92 -10.41
N ILE A 183 3.60 -7.30 -11.41
CA ILE A 183 4.92 -6.68 -11.28
C ILE A 183 4.86 -5.58 -10.21
N TRP A 184 3.85 -4.72 -10.25
CA TRP A 184 3.67 -3.66 -9.27
C TRP A 184 3.50 -4.21 -7.84
N LEU A 185 2.68 -5.24 -7.65
CA LEU A 185 2.48 -5.91 -6.37
C LEU A 185 3.76 -6.57 -5.87
N SER A 186 4.55 -7.18 -6.76
CA SER A 186 5.85 -7.76 -6.42
C SER A 186 6.85 -6.71 -5.95
N LEU A 187 6.88 -5.53 -6.59
CA LEU A 187 7.74 -4.42 -6.17
C LEU A 187 7.34 -3.89 -4.79
N LEU A 188 6.04 -3.70 -4.55
CA LEU A 188 5.53 -3.31 -3.22
C LEU A 188 5.85 -4.37 -2.15
N GLY A 189 5.70 -5.65 -2.50
CA GLY A 189 6.05 -6.78 -1.66
C GLY A 189 7.53 -6.79 -1.27
N LEU A 190 8.42 -6.54 -2.23
CA LEU A 190 9.86 -6.44 -1.99
C LEU A 190 10.19 -5.26 -1.06
N VAL A 191 9.62 -4.08 -1.30
CA VAL A 191 9.81 -2.90 -0.43
C VAL A 191 9.32 -3.21 1.00
N THR A 192 8.15 -3.82 1.14
CA THR A 192 7.59 -4.21 2.43
C THR A 192 8.50 -5.22 3.14
N LEU A 193 9.02 -6.21 2.41
CA LEU A 193 9.94 -7.21 2.95
C LEU A 193 11.23 -6.59 3.46
N VAL A 194 11.83 -5.65 2.72
CA VAL A 194 13.04 -4.92 3.17
C VAL A 194 12.76 -4.12 4.44
N LEU A 195 11.63 -3.43 4.51
CA LEU A 195 11.23 -2.65 5.69
C LEU A 195 10.96 -3.54 6.91
N PHE A 196 10.34 -4.70 6.69
CA PHE A 196 10.11 -5.71 7.71
C PHE A 196 11.43 -6.30 8.24
N LEU A 197 12.36 -6.69 7.36
CA LEU A 197 13.69 -7.17 7.74
C LEU A 197 14.46 -6.12 8.55
N ARG A 198 14.42 -4.85 8.12
CA ARG A 198 15.09 -3.74 8.82
C ARG A 198 14.52 -3.50 10.23
N PHE A 199 13.24 -3.78 10.44
CA PHE A 199 12.60 -3.71 11.75
C PHE A 199 12.99 -4.92 12.61
N PHE A 200 12.97 -6.12 12.04
CA PHE A 200 13.34 -7.35 12.73
C PHE A 200 14.80 -7.29 13.20
N VAL A 201 15.74 -6.92 12.33
CA VAL A 201 17.15 -6.73 12.71
C VAL A 201 17.31 -5.72 13.85
N TRP A 202 16.52 -4.64 13.86
CA TRP A 202 16.56 -3.66 14.95
C TRP A 202 16.03 -4.22 16.27
N ILE A 203 14.95 -5.00 16.24
CA ILE A 203 14.44 -5.71 17.42
C ILE A 203 15.51 -6.65 17.96
N PHE A 204 16.08 -7.49 17.10
CA PHE A 204 17.06 -8.50 17.52
C PHE A 204 18.32 -7.86 18.08
N THR A 205 18.84 -6.81 17.44
CA THR A 205 20.01 -6.07 17.95
C THR A 205 19.73 -5.44 19.31
N LYS A 206 18.53 -4.88 19.54
CA LYS A 206 18.12 -4.32 20.83
C LYS A 206 17.96 -5.39 21.92
N PHE A 207 17.46 -6.58 21.57
CA PHE A 207 17.37 -7.72 22.49
C PHE A 207 18.73 -8.35 22.82
N ILE A 208 19.69 -8.32 21.87
CA ILE A 208 21.05 -8.81 22.06
C ILE A 208 21.87 -7.83 22.92
N ASP A 209 21.76 -6.52 22.71
CA ASP A 209 22.50 -5.53 23.53
C ASP A 209 22.00 -5.50 24.98
N LYS A 210 20.72 -5.79 25.24
CA LYS A 210 20.20 -6.00 26.61
C LYS A 210 20.78 -7.26 27.30
N ARG A 211 21.41 -8.17 26.56
CA ARG A 211 22.01 -9.40 27.08
C ARG A 211 23.52 -9.32 27.30
N LYS A 212 24.17 -8.19 27.02
CA LYS A 212 25.55 -7.96 27.45
C LYS A 212 25.56 -7.50 28.92
N PRO A 213 26.26 -8.20 29.82
CA PRO A 213 26.39 -7.81 31.22
C PRO A 213 27.13 -6.49 31.39
#